data_AF-A0A355DYK7-F1
#
_entry.id   AF-A0A355DYK7-F1
#
_cell.length_a   1.000
_cell.length_b   1.000
_cell.length_c   1.000
_cell.angle_alpha   90.00
_cell.angle_beta   90.00
_cell.angle_gamma   90.00
#
_symmetry.space_group_name_H-M   'P 1'
#
loop_
_entity.id
_entity.type
_entity.pdbx_description
1 polymer ?
#
loop_
_entity_poly.entity_id
_entity_poly.type
_entity_poly.pdbx_seq_one_letter_code
_entity_poly.pdbx_strand_id
1 'polypeptide(L)'
;MARPRTEPAESRRRHILDAARALLVRRNYDAIVLDDVAKQAKIAKGTLYLYFRSKDHLIAAVLEDIMERLKKETSECGVPTGSPLEDLRAFAGVHLRFMEENQDFMTQILRQDPVLKRGAASPLRRAFDLHLETVSQLIAEAVRQGFLREIEPRRGALFFMTLLRMSVVRKVMLGSRQPLDGELDGLMDLFLNGLGGRGR
;
A
#
# COMPACT_ATOMS: atom_id res chain seq x y z
N MET A 1 19.31 3.45 -42.46
CA MET A 1 18.06 3.30 -41.68
C MET A 1 18.42 2.76 -40.30
N ALA A 2 18.22 3.53 -39.24
CA ALA A 2 18.52 3.11 -37.87
C ALA A 2 17.37 2.26 -37.30
N ARG A 3 17.68 1.07 -36.74
CA ARG A 3 16.74 0.24 -35.99
C ARG A 3 16.16 1.04 -34.81
N PRO A 4 14.85 0.95 -34.49
CA PRO A 4 14.30 1.67 -33.37
C PRO A 4 14.94 1.14 -32.08
N ARG A 5 15.50 2.04 -31.28
CA ARG A 5 15.94 1.77 -29.91
C ARG A 5 14.76 1.19 -29.15
N THR A 6 14.74 -0.12 -28.93
CA THR A 6 13.82 -0.75 -27.99
C THR A 6 14.03 -0.08 -26.63
N GLU A 7 13.00 0.57 -26.10
CA GLU A 7 13.02 0.98 -24.70
C GLU A 7 13.41 -0.23 -23.83
N PRO A 8 14.24 -0.05 -22.78
CA PRO A 8 14.56 -1.13 -21.86
C PRO A 8 13.28 -1.81 -21.38
N ALA A 9 13.30 -3.15 -21.30
CA ALA A 9 12.11 -3.94 -20.94
C ALA A 9 11.47 -3.46 -19.62
N GLU A 10 12.27 -2.98 -18.68
CA GLU A 10 11.86 -2.39 -17.40
C GLU A 10 11.06 -1.09 -17.58
N SER A 11 11.52 -0.20 -18.47
CA SER A 11 10.83 1.06 -18.79
C SER A 11 9.47 0.80 -19.41
N ARG A 12 9.38 -0.26 -20.24
CA ARG A 12 8.11 -0.65 -20.87
C ARG A 12 7.14 -1.26 -19.86
N ARG A 13 7.62 -2.11 -18.96
CA ARG A 13 6.80 -2.69 -17.89
C ARG A 13 6.20 -1.58 -17.02
N ARG A 14 7.00 -0.61 -16.60
CA ARG A 14 6.54 0.54 -15.79
C ARG A 14 5.48 1.36 -16.53
N HIS A 15 5.69 1.65 -17.81
CA HIS A 15 4.69 2.36 -18.64
C HIS A 15 3.33 1.65 -18.70
N ILE A 16 3.34 0.31 -18.79
CA ILE A 16 2.10 -0.50 -18.75
C ILE A 16 1.42 -0.39 -17.37
N LEU A 17 2.19 -0.47 -16.28
CA LEU A 17 1.65 -0.37 -14.93
C LEU A 17 1.03 1.01 -14.66
N ASP A 18 1.67 2.09 -15.11
CA ASP A 18 1.14 3.45 -14.98
C ASP A 18 -0.17 3.62 -15.77
N ALA A 19 -0.25 3.06 -16.98
CA ALA A 19 -1.48 3.05 -17.77
C ALA A 19 -2.61 2.25 -17.08
N ALA A 20 -2.30 1.09 -16.50
CA ALA A 20 -3.24 0.28 -15.75
C ALA A 20 -3.74 0.99 -14.49
N ARG A 21 -2.83 1.64 -13.74
CA ARG A 21 -3.15 2.44 -12.55
C ARG A 21 -4.11 3.59 -12.89
N ALA A 22 -3.87 4.30 -13.99
CA ALA A 22 -4.75 5.38 -14.44
C ALA A 22 -6.19 4.90 -14.74
N LEU A 23 -6.35 3.68 -15.24
CA LEU A 23 -7.66 3.06 -15.47
C LEU A 23 -8.32 2.62 -14.17
N LEU A 24 -7.56 2.05 -13.22
CA LEU A 24 -8.06 1.60 -11.91
C LEU A 24 -8.64 2.71 -11.05
N VAL A 25 -8.13 3.93 -11.19
CA VAL A 25 -8.67 5.11 -10.51
C VAL A 25 -10.07 5.48 -11.02
N ARG A 26 -10.36 5.20 -12.29
CA ARG A 26 -11.57 5.68 -12.98
C ARG A 26 -12.65 4.61 -13.15
N ARG A 27 -12.29 3.34 -13.08
CA ARG A 27 -13.16 2.22 -13.46
C ARG A 27 -13.15 1.12 -12.41
N ASN A 28 -14.26 0.40 -12.35
CA ASN A 28 -14.35 -0.79 -11.52
C ASN A 28 -13.37 -1.88 -11.99
N TYR A 29 -12.79 -2.63 -11.06
CA TYR A 29 -11.88 -3.75 -11.34
C TYR A 29 -12.46 -4.73 -12.37
N ASP A 30 -13.75 -5.01 -12.28
CA ASP A 30 -14.43 -5.92 -13.20
C ASP A 30 -14.58 -5.34 -14.61
N ALA A 31 -14.64 -4.01 -14.72
CA ALA A 31 -14.79 -3.28 -15.99
C ALA A 31 -13.45 -3.05 -16.73
N ILE A 32 -12.31 -3.36 -16.12
CA ILE A 32 -11.01 -3.28 -16.78
C ILE A 32 -10.76 -4.55 -17.58
N VAL A 33 -10.38 -4.39 -18.84
CA VAL A 33 -9.89 -5.46 -19.71
C VAL A 33 -8.49 -5.13 -20.21
N LEU A 34 -7.67 -6.16 -20.48
CA LEU A 34 -6.28 -5.97 -20.93
C LEU A 34 -6.19 -5.10 -22.20
N ASP A 35 -7.16 -5.22 -23.09
CA ASP A 35 -7.21 -4.43 -24.33
C ASP A 35 -7.30 -2.92 -24.07
N ASP A 36 -8.02 -2.51 -23.04
CA ASP A 36 -8.12 -1.10 -22.65
C ASP A 36 -6.78 -0.58 -22.09
N VAL A 37 -6.05 -1.44 -21.37
CA VAL A 37 -4.71 -1.11 -20.87
C VAL A 37 -3.74 -0.97 -22.04
N ALA A 38 -3.78 -1.87 -23.03
CA ALA A 38 -2.95 -1.77 -24.23
C ALA A 38 -3.20 -0.46 -24.99
N LYS A 39 -4.48 -0.08 -25.14
CA LYS A 39 -4.87 1.21 -25.75
C LYS A 39 -4.37 2.40 -24.93
N GLN A 40 -4.57 2.39 -23.61
CA GLN A 40 -4.12 3.44 -22.70
C GLN A 40 -2.60 3.60 -22.71
N ALA A 41 -1.86 2.49 -22.74
CA ALA A 41 -0.40 2.44 -22.83
C ALA A 41 0.11 2.72 -24.26
N LYS A 42 -0.77 2.82 -25.27
CA LYS A 42 -0.40 2.99 -26.68
C LYS A 42 0.57 1.90 -27.20
N ILE A 43 0.31 0.65 -26.82
CA ILE A 43 1.10 -0.52 -27.26
C ILE A 43 0.22 -1.54 -27.98
N ALA A 44 0.84 -2.42 -28.76
CA ALA A 44 0.14 -3.54 -29.37
C ALA A 44 -0.36 -4.52 -28.30
N LYS A 45 -1.53 -5.11 -28.51
CA LYS A 45 -2.12 -6.13 -27.63
C LYS A 45 -1.13 -7.27 -27.38
N GLY A 46 -0.52 -7.81 -28.44
CA GLY A 46 0.49 -8.87 -28.33
C GLY A 46 1.65 -8.51 -27.40
N THR A 47 2.11 -7.24 -27.40
CA THR A 47 3.15 -6.76 -26.49
C THR A 47 2.69 -6.83 -25.04
N LEU A 48 1.46 -6.45 -24.72
CA LEU A 48 0.94 -6.53 -23.34
C LEU A 48 0.93 -7.97 -22.81
N TYR A 49 0.52 -8.94 -23.64
CA TYR A 49 0.47 -10.36 -23.26
C TYR A 49 1.86 -10.98 -23.01
N LEU A 50 2.94 -10.38 -23.53
CA LEU A 50 4.31 -10.79 -23.17
C LEU A 50 4.64 -10.48 -21.71
N TYR A 51 4.06 -9.42 -21.14
CA TYR A 51 4.30 -9.01 -19.76
C TYR A 51 3.26 -9.60 -18.79
N PHE A 52 1.99 -9.63 -19.21
CA PHE A 52 0.87 -9.96 -18.31
C PHE A 52 -0.06 -11.01 -18.92
N ARG A 53 0.00 -12.23 -18.35
CA ARG A 53 -0.81 -13.38 -18.76
C ARG A 53 -2.30 -13.26 -18.46
N SER A 54 -2.68 -12.41 -17.50
CA SER A 54 -4.08 -12.21 -17.11
C SER A 54 -4.29 -10.81 -16.52
N LYS A 55 -5.57 -10.40 -16.44
CA LYS A 55 -5.96 -9.18 -15.72
C LYS A 55 -5.48 -9.24 -14.27
N ASP A 56 -5.74 -10.34 -13.58
CA ASP A 56 -5.36 -10.53 -12.18
C ASP A 56 -3.85 -10.40 -11.96
N HIS A 57 -3.04 -10.93 -12.89
CA HIS A 57 -1.58 -10.77 -12.87
C HIS A 57 -1.15 -9.31 -13.07
N LEU A 58 -1.77 -8.58 -14.00
CA LEU A 58 -1.50 -7.15 -14.18
C LEU A 58 -1.87 -6.34 -12.93
N ILE A 59 -3.05 -6.59 -12.35
CA ILE A 59 -3.49 -5.84 -11.17
C ILE A 59 -2.61 -6.15 -9.96
N ALA A 60 -2.24 -7.42 -9.74
CA ALA A 60 -1.27 -7.79 -8.71
C ALA A 60 0.03 -6.99 -8.88
N ALA A 61 0.56 -6.90 -10.10
CA ALA A 61 1.79 -6.17 -10.39
C ALA A 61 1.65 -4.65 -10.17
N VAL A 62 0.50 -4.04 -10.47
CA VAL A 62 0.24 -2.62 -10.16
C VAL A 62 0.27 -2.40 -8.65
N LEU A 63 -0.36 -3.29 -7.88
CA LEU A 63 -0.43 -3.21 -6.43
C LEU A 63 0.93 -3.43 -5.78
N GLU A 64 1.72 -4.38 -6.29
CA GLU A 64 3.09 -4.61 -5.86
C GLU A 64 3.98 -3.38 -6.13
N ASP A 65 3.88 -2.74 -7.30
CA ASP A 65 4.64 -1.51 -7.62
C ASP A 65 4.23 -0.35 -6.68
N ILE A 66 2.96 -0.25 -6.32
CA ILE A 66 2.46 0.73 -5.34
C ILE A 66 3.05 0.46 -3.94
N MET A 67 3.05 -0.80 -3.48
CA MET A 67 3.62 -1.14 -2.18
C MET A 67 5.14 -1.01 -2.16
N GLU A 68 5.81 -1.28 -3.27
CA GLU A 68 7.25 -1.10 -3.40
C GLU A 68 7.63 0.38 -3.35
N ARG A 69 6.83 1.27 -3.96
CA ARG A 69 6.98 2.74 -3.80
C ARG A 69 6.79 3.17 -2.35
N LEU A 70 5.73 2.70 -1.69
CA LEU A 70 5.48 2.98 -0.27
C LEU A 70 6.64 2.50 0.61
N LYS A 71 7.12 1.27 0.38
CA LYS A 71 8.28 0.72 1.11
C LYS A 71 9.52 1.56 0.88
N LYS A 72 9.76 1.98 -0.37
CA LYS A 72 10.90 2.82 -0.73
C LYS A 72 10.84 4.17 -0.01
N GLU A 73 9.70 4.86 -0.06
CA GLU A 73 9.47 6.12 0.66
C GLU A 73 9.67 5.94 2.17
N THR A 74 9.22 4.82 2.73
CA THR A 74 9.41 4.49 4.14
C THR A 74 10.90 4.31 4.47
N SER A 75 11.64 3.58 3.64
CA SER A 75 13.08 3.35 3.83
C SER A 75 13.94 4.59 3.56
N GLU A 76 13.48 5.51 2.71
CA GLU A 76 14.18 6.75 2.38
C GLU A 76 13.89 7.86 3.40
N CYS A 77 12.72 7.84 4.04
CA CYS A 77 12.38 8.78 5.12
C CYS A 77 13.07 8.48 6.46
N GLY A 78 13.68 7.31 6.62
CA GLY A 78 14.35 6.93 7.87
C GLY A 78 15.61 6.13 7.63
N VAL A 79 16.78 6.76 7.84
CA VAL A 79 17.90 6.02 8.44
C VAL A 79 17.37 5.56 9.81
N PRO A 80 17.52 4.29 10.22
CA PRO A 80 17.07 3.85 11.55
C PRO A 80 17.53 4.87 12.59
N THR A 81 16.59 5.56 13.25
CA THR A 81 16.97 6.69 14.12
C THR A 81 17.65 6.20 15.40
N GLY A 82 17.67 4.88 15.61
CA GLY A 82 18.05 4.23 16.85
C GLY A 82 16.88 4.10 17.83
N SER A 83 15.72 4.71 17.54
CA SER A 83 14.50 4.61 18.33
C SER A 83 13.41 3.87 17.54
N PRO A 84 13.10 2.61 17.87
CA PRO A 84 12.07 1.83 17.17
C PRO A 84 10.68 2.48 17.20
N LEU A 85 10.40 3.31 18.22
CA LEU A 85 9.15 4.07 18.32
C LEU A 85 9.09 5.23 17.32
N GLU A 86 10.21 5.90 17.07
CA GLU A 86 10.30 6.94 16.05
C GLU A 86 10.19 6.32 14.66
N ASP A 87 10.80 5.16 14.43
CA ASP A 87 10.69 4.43 13.17
C ASP A 87 9.23 4.00 12.90
N LEU A 88 8.50 3.52 13.92
CA LEU A 88 7.06 3.23 13.81
C LEU A 88 6.22 4.49 13.52
N ARG A 89 6.53 5.61 14.16
CA ARG A 89 5.86 6.89 13.90
C ARG A 89 6.13 7.39 12.48
N ALA A 90 7.39 7.32 12.03
CA ALA A 90 7.79 7.71 10.69
C ALA A 90 7.08 6.86 9.64
N PHE A 91 7.03 5.55 9.85
CA PHE A 91 6.26 4.62 9.02
C PHE A 91 4.78 5.03 8.94
N ALA A 92 4.12 5.28 10.08
CA ALA A 92 2.71 5.68 10.08
C ALA A 92 2.49 7.00 9.33
N GLY A 93 3.39 7.98 9.52
CA GLY A 93 3.33 9.25 8.79
C GLY A 93 3.47 9.06 7.27
N VAL A 94 4.44 8.28 6.82
CA VAL A 94 4.61 7.94 5.39
C VAL A 94 3.40 7.20 4.87
N HIS A 95 2.90 6.21 5.61
CA HIS A 95 1.71 5.44 5.24
C HIS A 95 0.49 6.34 5.05
N LEU A 96 0.17 7.21 6.01
CA LEU A 96 -0.99 8.10 5.93
C LEU A 96 -0.88 9.10 4.77
N ARG A 97 0.30 9.69 4.55
CA ARG A 97 0.56 10.58 3.39
C ARG A 97 0.41 9.84 2.07
N PHE A 98 1.00 8.66 1.95
CA PHE A 98 0.89 7.86 0.73
C PHE A 98 -0.57 7.48 0.44
N MET A 99 -1.35 7.12 1.47
CA MET A 99 -2.78 6.85 1.33
C MET A 99 -3.57 8.08 0.87
N GLU A 100 -3.17 9.27 1.32
CA GLU A 100 -3.75 10.55 0.89
C GLU A 100 -3.41 10.90 -0.56
N GLU A 101 -2.14 10.83 -0.94
CA GLU A 101 -1.70 11.07 -2.33
C GLU A 101 -2.33 10.09 -3.33
N ASN A 102 -2.71 8.91 -2.84
CA ASN A 102 -3.36 7.85 -3.60
C ASN A 102 -4.86 7.71 -3.30
N GLN A 103 -5.52 8.74 -2.74
CA GLN A 103 -6.88 8.64 -2.20
C GLN A 103 -7.90 8.06 -3.19
N ASP A 104 -7.90 8.49 -4.46
CA ASP A 104 -8.86 8.00 -5.45
C ASP A 104 -8.66 6.51 -5.74
N PHE A 105 -7.40 6.08 -5.82
CA PHE A 105 -7.05 4.67 -5.99
C PHE A 105 -7.50 3.83 -4.79
N MET A 106 -7.19 4.29 -3.57
CA MET A 106 -7.59 3.62 -2.33
C MET A 106 -9.10 3.54 -2.17
N THR A 107 -9.81 4.61 -2.53
CA THR A 107 -11.28 4.66 -2.54
C THR A 107 -11.86 3.59 -3.47
N GLN A 108 -11.30 3.44 -4.67
CA GLN A 108 -11.74 2.40 -5.61
C GLN A 108 -11.46 0.99 -5.08
N ILE A 109 -10.28 0.74 -4.54
CA ILE A 109 -9.92 -0.55 -3.93
C ILE A 109 -10.87 -0.88 -2.76
N LEU A 110 -11.18 0.08 -1.88
CA LEU A 110 -12.08 -0.13 -0.75
C LEU A 110 -13.53 -0.36 -1.18
N ARG A 111 -14.05 0.39 -2.16
CA ARG A 111 -15.43 0.21 -2.67
C ARG A 111 -15.66 -1.15 -3.30
N GLN A 112 -14.62 -1.70 -3.92
CA GLN A 112 -14.71 -2.96 -4.63
C GLN A 112 -14.34 -4.15 -3.74
N ASP A 113 -13.60 -3.89 -2.67
CA ASP A 113 -12.98 -4.81 -1.72
C ASP A 113 -12.62 -6.18 -2.31
N PRO A 114 -11.54 -6.26 -3.12
CA PRO A 114 -11.11 -7.52 -3.72
C PRO A 114 -10.71 -8.55 -2.65
N VAL A 115 -10.30 -8.11 -1.45
CA VAL A 115 -9.95 -8.99 -0.34
C VAL A 115 -11.19 -9.66 0.24
N LEU A 116 -12.26 -8.91 0.51
CA LEU A 116 -13.52 -9.51 0.97
C LEU A 116 -14.17 -10.38 -0.11
N LYS A 117 -14.05 -10.00 -1.39
CA LYS A 117 -14.64 -10.78 -2.49
C LYS A 117 -13.89 -12.06 -2.85
N ARG A 118 -12.55 -12.06 -2.75
CA ARG A 118 -11.70 -13.16 -3.26
C ARG A 118 -10.85 -13.83 -2.18
N GLY A 119 -10.82 -13.28 -0.97
CA GLY A 119 -10.06 -13.82 0.15
C GLY A 119 -8.61 -14.12 -0.22
N ALA A 120 -8.18 -15.36 0.03
CA ALA A 120 -6.82 -15.82 -0.21
C ALA A 120 -6.39 -15.78 -1.69
N ALA A 121 -7.33 -15.74 -2.64
CA ALA A 121 -7.06 -15.62 -4.07
C ALA A 121 -6.93 -14.16 -4.53
N SER A 122 -7.03 -13.19 -3.62
CA SER A 122 -6.91 -11.78 -3.96
C SER A 122 -5.48 -11.42 -4.41
N PRO A 123 -5.33 -10.67 -5.51
CA PRO A 123 -4.03 -10.16 -5.94
C PRO A 123 -3.40 -9.20 -4.91
N LEU A 124 -4.20 -8.65 -3.99
CA LEU A 124 -3.74 -7.78 -2.91
C LEU A 124 -3.01 -8.53 -1.78
N ARG A 125 -3.16 -9.86 -1.68
CA ARG A 125 -2.65 -10.62 -0.54
C ARG A 125 -1.14 -10.47 -0.38
N ARG A 126 -0.38 -10.62 -1.46
CA ARG A 126 1.08 -10.55 -1.44
C ARG A 126 1.59 -9.15 -1.05
N ALA A 127 0.96 -8.12 -1.62
CA ALA A 127 1.20 -6.72 -1.26
C ALA A 127 0.95 -6.46 0.23
N PHE A 128 -0.15 -6.99 0.77
CA PHE A 128 -0.46 -6.91 2.20
C PHE A 128 0.56 -7.64 3.07
N ASP A 129 0.93 -8.88 2.70
CA ASP A 129 1.88 -9.70 3.46
C ASP A 129 3.27 -9.03 3.55
N LEU A 130 3.76 -8.45 2.46
CA LEU A 130 5.05 -7.72 2.44
C LEU A 130 5.04 -6.47 3.33
N HIS A 131 3.92 -5.77 3.38
CA HIS A 131 3.76 -4.57 4.20
C HIS A 131 3.66 -4.92 5.68
N LEU A 132 2.89 -5.97 5.99
CA LEU A 132 2.76 -6.49 7.35
C LEU A 132 4.12 -6.97 7.90
N GLU A 133 4.92 -7.65 7.07
CA GLU A 133 6.27 -8.10 7.43
C GLU A 133 7.19 -6.93 7.79
N THR A 134 7.11 -5.83 7.03
CA THR A 134 7.90 -4.62 7.31
C THR A 134 7.58 -4.05 8.70
N VAL A 135 6.30 -3.93 9.05
CA VAL A 135 5.87 -3.46 10.38
C VAL A 135 6.21 -4.48 11.46
N SER A 136 6.09 -5.77 11.18
CA SER A 136 6.45 -6.85 12.10
C SER A 136 7.90 -6.74 12.56
N GLN A 137 8.82 -6.39 11.65
CA GLN A 137 10.22 -6.15 11.98
C GLN A 137 10.42 -4.95 12.92
N LEU A 138 9.71 -3.84 12.69
CA LEU A 138 9.74 -2.67 13.58
C LEU A 138 9.18 -3.00 14.97
N ILE A 139 8.09 -3.76 15.04
CA ILE A 139 7.50 -4.21 16.31
C ILE A 139 8.47 -5.15 17.05
N ALA A 140 9.07 -6.12 16.35
CA ALA A 140 10.03 -7.05 16.94
C ALA A 140 11.21 -6.31 17.57
N GLU A 141 11.72 -5.28 16.88
CA GLU A 141 12.82 -4.47 17.36
C GLU A 141 12.43 -3.62 18.59
N ALA A 142 11.23 -3.01 18.56
CA ALA A 142 10.71 -2.25 19.69
C ALA A 142 10.47 -3.13 20.94
N VAL A 143 10.02 -4.38 20.77
CA VAL A 143 9.92 -5.36 21.86
C VAL A 143 11.31 -5.75 22.36
N ARG A 144 12.25 -6.06 21.46
CA ARG A 144 13.63 -6.47 21.81
C ARG A 144 14.35 -5.42 22.64
N GLN A 145 14.13 -4.15 22.33
CA GLN A 145 14.71 -3.01 23.05
C GLN A 145 13.91 -2.58 24.28
N GLY A 146 12.77 -3.23 24.59
CA GLY A 146 11.96 -2.94 25.77
C GLY A 146 11.06 -1.70 25.65
N PHE A 147 10.89 -1.13 24.46
CA PHE A 147 9.97 -0.02 24.22
C PHE A 147 8.50 -0.45 24.11
N LEU A 148 8.26 -1.71 23.71
CA LEU A 148 6.93 -2.32 23.71
C LEU A 148 6.90 -3.50 24.67
N ARG A 149 5.74 -3.72 25.28
CA ARG A 149 5.44 -4.94 26.04
C ARG A 149 5.57 -6.18 25.15
N GLU A 150 5.81 -7.33 25.77
CA GLU A 150 5.90 -8.60 25.05
C GLU A 150 4.61 -8.88 24.25
N ILE A 151 4.77 -9.00 22.94
CA ILE A 151 3.71 -9.34 21.99
C ILE A 151 4.34 -10.07 20.81
N GLU A 152 3.61 -11.03 20.25
CA GLU A 152 4.00 -11.66 18.99
C GLU A 152 4.08 -10.57 17.90
N PRO A 153 5.24 -10.38 17.22
CA PRO A 153 5.46 -9.21 16.37
C PRO A 153 4.44 -9.05 15.24
N ARG A 154 4.04 -10.15 14.60
CA ARG A 154 3.07 -10.11 13.49
C ARG A 154 1.69 -9.68 13.98
N ARG A 155 1.29 -10.08 15.19
CA ARG A 155 0.05 -9.64 15.85
C ARG A 155 0.10 -8.16 16.22
N GLY A 156 1.23 -7.68 16.77
CA GLY A 156 1.42 -6.26 17.04
C GLY A 156 1.31 -5.42 15.76
N ALA A 157 1.95 -5.87 14.69
CA ALA A 157 1.85 -5.23 13.37
C ALA A 157 0.42 -5.24 12.82
N LEU A 158 -0.33 -6.33 13.00
CA LEU A 158 -1.73 -6.41 12.58
C LEU A 158 -2.60 -5.38 13.32
N PHE A 159 -2.44 -5.22 14.63
CA PHE A 159 -3.18 -4.23 15.42
C PHE A 159 -2.83 -2.80 14.99
N PHE A 160 -1.54 -2.51 14.83
CA PHE A 160 -1.06 -1.22 14.35
C PHE A 160 -1.66 -0.86 12.98
N MET A 161 -1.56 -1.78 12.02
CA MET A 161 -2.11 -1.59 10.68
C MET A 161 -3.63 -1.49 10.67
N THR A 162 -4.33 -2.14 11.60
CA THR A 162 -5.79 -2.04 11.73
C THR A 162 -6.21 -0.64 12.18
N LEU A 163 -5.48 -0.03 13.11
CA LEU A 163 -5.72 1.35 13.54
C LEU A 163 -5.56 2.32 12.37
N LEU A 164 -4.43 2.24 11.65
CA LEU A 164 -4.18 3.09 10.46
C LEU A 164 -5.24 2.87 9.37
N ARG A 165 -5.62 1.62 9.10
CA ARG A 165 -6.63 1.27 8.10
C ARG A 165 -7.96 1.95 8.40
N MET A 166 -8.39 1.97 9.66
CA MET A 166 -9.71 2.52 10.01
C MET A 166 -9.79 4.03 9.74
N SER A 167 -8.70 4.79 9.95
CA SER A 167 -8.62 6.20 9.57
C SER A 167 -8.83 6.43 8.07
N VAL A 168 -8.19 5.60 7.23
CA VAL A 168 -8.37 5.65 5.77
C VAL A 168 -9.80 5.29 5.38
N VAL A 169 -10.35 4.21 5.95
CA VAL A 169 -11.74 3.77 5.68
C VAL A 169 -12.74 4.86 6.09
N ARG A 170 -12.59 5.46 7.27
CA ARG A 170 -13.43 6.55 7.76
C ARG A 170 -13.38 7.76 6.82
N LYS A 171 -12.20 8.19 6.38
CA LYS A 171 -12.05 9.29 5.40
C LYS A 171 -12.82 9.01 4.11
N VAL A 172 -12.72 7.79 3.60
CA VAL A 172 -13.45 7.36 2.40
C VAL A 172 -14.97 7.30 2.63
N MET A 173 -15.42 6.77 3.76
CA MET A 173 -16.86 6.73 4.12
C MET A 173 -17.47 8.12 4.20
N LEU A 174 -16.73 9.08 4.76
CA LEU A 174 -17.18 10.47 4.91
C LEU A 174 -16.99 11.31 3.63
N GLY A 175 -16.35 10.75 2.58
CA GLY A 175 -15.99 11.51 1.38
C GLY A 175 -15.04 12.68 1.67
N SER A 176 -14.31 12.64 2.79
CA SER A 176 -13.47 13.75 3.23
C SER A 176 -12.18 13.84 2.40
N ARG A 177 -11.72 15.07 2.17
CA ARG A 177 -10.40 15.38 1.60
C ARG A 177 -9.44 16.01 2.61
N GLN A 178 -9.83 16.07 3.88
CA GLN A 178 -8.95 16.60 4.91
C GLN A 178 -7.75 15.66 5.13
N PRO A 179 -6.56 16.22 5.38
CA PRO A 179 -5.36 15.45 5.71
C PRO A 179 -5.55 14.43 6.83
N LEU A 180 -4.87 13.28 6.71
CA LEU A 180 -4.86 12.23 7.73
C LEU A 180 -3.74 12.41 8.77
N ASP A 181 -2.81 13.33 8.53
CA ASP A 181 -1.65 13.60 9.39
C ASP A 181 -2.04 14.07 10.79
N GLY A 182 -3.13 14.83 10.92
CA GLY A 182 -3.66 15.28 12.21
C GLY A 182 -4.12 14.16 13.15
N GLU A 183 -4.30 12.93 12.65
CA GLU A 183 -4.65 11.76 13.48
C GLU A 183 -3.42 11.01 14.00
N LEU A 184 -2.22 11.28 13.47
CA LEU A 184 -1.02 10.48 13.72
C LEU A 184 -0.66 10.42 15.21
N ASP A 185 -0.63 11.56 15.90
CA ASP A 185 -0.27 11.60 17.32
C ASP A 185 -1.26 10.83 18.19
N GLY A 186 -2.56 10.95 17.90
CA GLY A 186 -3.61 10.21 18.60
C GLY A 186 -3.55 8.70 18.33
N LEU A 187 -3.27 8.30 17.09
CA LEU A 187 -3.11 6.88 16.72
C LEU A 187 -1.87 6.26 17.38
N MET A 188 -0.76 7.00 17.40
CA MET A 188 0.46 6.57 18.08
C MET A 188 0.26 6.47 19.59
N ASP A 189 -0.33 7.48 20.22
CA ASP A 189 -0.65 7.46 21.65
C ASP A 189 -1.54 6.27 22.00
N LEU A 190 -2.62 6.07 21.24
CA LEU A 190 -3.53 4.94 21.41
C LEU A 190 -2.81 3.59 21.25
N PHE A 191 -1.94 3.45 20.26
CA PHE A 191 -1.22 2.20 20.04
C PHE A 191 -0.23 1.89 21.16
N LEU A 192 0.48 2.91 21.66
CA LEU A 192 1.52 2.76 22.69
C LEU A 192 0.94 2.64 24.10
N ASN A 193 -0.08 3.44 24.41
CA ASN A 193 -0.64 3.59 25.76
C ASN A 193 -2.01 2.93 25.95
N GLY A 194 -2.72 2.59 24.86
CA GLY A 194 -4.08 2.04 24.92
C GLY A 194 -5.13 3.07 25.34
N LEU A 195 -6.38 2.62 25.55
CA LEU A 195 -7.50 3.45 26.04
C LEU A 195 -7.70 3.38 27.56
N GLY A 196 -6.94 2.52 28.24
CA GLY A 196 -7.06 2.37 29.68
C GLY A 196 -6.58 3.64 30.37
N GLY A 197 -7.45 4.29 31.16
CA GLY A 197 -6.99 5.33 32.07
C GLY A 197 -5.97 4.77 33.05
N ARG A 198 -5.02 5.59 33.51
CA ARG A 198 -4.23 5.28 34.71
C ARG A 198 -5.17 5.36 35.93
N GLY A 199 -6.08 4.40 36.03
CA GLY A 199 -6.93 4.23 37.20
C GLY A 199 -6.03 4.01 38.40
N ARG A 200 -6.29 4.79 39.46
CA ARG A 200 -5.77 4.54 40.81
C ARG A 200 -6.18 3.15 41.28
#